data_AF-A0A7W1BSU6-F1
#
_entry.id   AF-A0A7W1BSU6-F1
#
_cell.length_a   1.000
_cell.length_b   1.000
_cell.length_c   1.000
_cell.angle_alpha   90.00
_cell.angle_beta   90.00
_cell.angle_gamma   90.00
#
_symmetry.space_group_name_H-M   'P 1'
#
loop_
_entity.id
_entity.type
_entity.pdbx_description
1 polymer ?
#
loop_
_entity_poly.entity_id
_entity_poly.type
_entity_poly.pdbx_seq_one_letter_code
_entity_poly.pdbx_strand_id
1 'polypeptide(L)'
;MSWFQLLLFAHISMAVIWVGGGLMMQFFGIRASMSGDPSRLATLGEDIEWIANRVFIPGSLLAFVTGILLVVESDFYGFGDDWIVIGLALYATTFFAGLLFIGPESGRIGKLIEAGSPDAGPRTLRLIMLARLDLVLLFLLLYDMAVKPDFGDASSILWGLAGAVVATGLVYWRYRVSLAAPPPAAAATFGD
;
A
#
# COMPACT_ATOMS: atom_id res chain seq x y z
N MET A 1 2.04 -19.62 -27.15
CA MET A 1 1.46 -18.59 -26.27
C MET A 1 1.09 -17.40 -27.13
N SER A 2 -0.13 -16.88 -27.05
CA SER A 2 -0.52 -15.68 -27.80
C SER A 2 0.08 -14.42 -27.18
N TRP A 3 0.09 -13.32 -27.94
CA TRP A 3 0.56 -12.02 -27.43
C TRP A 3 -0.26 -11.56 -26.23
N PHE A 4 -1.59 -11.66 -26.32
CA PHE A 4 -2.50 -11.40 -25.20
C PHE A 4 -2.16 -12.22 -23.94
N GLN A 5 -1.88 -13.53 -24.09
CA GLN A 5 -1.50 -14.38 -22.96
C GLN A 5 -0.18 -13.95 -22.31
N LEU A 6 0.78 -13.45 -23.10
CA LEU A 6 2.05 -12.94 -22.57
C LEU A 6 1.84 -11.66 -21.79
N LEU A 7 1.06 -10.72 -22.33
CA LEU A 7 0.71 -9.48 -21.65
C LEU A 7 -0.05 -9.77 -20.34
N LEU A 8 -1.01 -10.70 -20.36
CA LEU A 8 -1.79 -11.10 -19.19
C LEU A 8 -0.90 -11.72 -18.11
N PHE A 9 -0.01 -12.63 -18.51
CA PHE A 9 0.96 -13.23 -17.60
C PHE A 9 1.86 -12.17 -16.96
N ALA A 10 2.40 -11.24 -17.76
CA ALA A 10 3.23 -10.15 -17.27
C ALA A 10 2.46 -9.23 -16.31
N HIS A 11 1.24 -8.82 -16.69
CA HIS A 11 0.37 -7.98 -15.88
C HIS A 11 0.10 -8.59 -14.50
N ILE A 12 -0.38 -9.83 -14.47
CA ILE A 12 -0.70 -10.53 -13.22
C ILE A 12 0.57 -10.74 -12.39
N SER A 13 1.69 -11.13 -13.01
CA SER A 13 2.95 -11.33 -12.28
C SER A 13 3.41 -10.05 -11.59
N MET A 14 3.35 -8.92 -12.28
CA MET A 14 3.74 -7.63 -11.72
C MET A 14 2.77 -7.13 -10.66
N ALA A 15 1.46 -7.34 -10.87
CA ALA A 15 0.43 -7.03 -9.86
C ALA A 15 0.63 -7.84 -8.58
N VAL A 16 0.91 -9.13 -8.68
CA VAL A 16 1.17 -10.01 -7.51
C VAL A 16 2.43 -9.59 -6.77
N ILE A 17 3.51 -9.26 -7.47
CA ILE A 17 4.75 -8.76 -6.84
C ILE A 17 4.47 -7.46 -6.07
N TRP A 18 3.72 -6.55 -6.68
CA TRP A 18 3.43 -5.26 -6.07
C TRP A 18 2.49 -5.39 -4.85
N VAL A 19 1.32 -6.01 -5.00
CA VAL A 19 0.33 -6.13 -3.92
C VAL A 19 0.82 -7.08 -2.83
N GLY A 20 1.37 -8.24 -3.21
CA GLY A 20 1.91 -9.22 -2.28
C GLY A 20 3.13 -8.69 -1.52
N GLY A 21 4.00 -7.93 -2.20
CA GLY A 21 5.14 -7.26 -1.57
C GLY A 21 4.69 -6.20 -0.57
N GLY A 22 3.72 -5.35 -0.92
CA GLY A 22 3.14 -4.36 -0.02
C GLY A 22 2.54 -4.99 1.24
N LEU A 23 1.83 -6.11 1.09
CA LEU A 23 1.31 -6.89 2.21
C LEU A 23 2.45 -7.48 3.07
N MET A 24 3.47 -8.09 2.47
CA MET A 24 4.60 -8.68 3.18
C MET A 24 5.34 -7.65 4.03
N MET A 25 5.53 -6.42 3.53
CA MET A 25 6.16 -5.34 4.29
C MET A 25 5.37 -4.97 5.56
N GLN A 26 4.04 -5.12 5.57
CA GLN A 26 3.26 -4.93 6.80
C GLN A 26 3.61 -5.97 7.87
N PHE A 27 3.83 -7.23 7.49
CA PHE A 27 4.23 -8.29 8.43
C PHE A 27 5.63 -8.04 8.99
N PHE A 28 6.58 -7.61 8.18
CA PHE A 28 7.89 -7.21 8.67
C PHE A 28 7.82 -5.97 9.57
N GLY A 29 6.98 -5.00 9.24
CA GLY A 29 6.72 -3.83 10.09
C GLY A 29 6.17 -4.22 11.46
N ILE A 30 5.20 -5.14 11.50
CA ILE A 30 4.67 -5.70 12.76
C ILE A 30 5.79 -6.40 13.53
N ARG A 31 6.55 -7.30 12.88
CA ARG A 31 7.63 -8.06 13.52
C ARG A 31 8.75 -7.15 14.07
N ALA A 32 9.10 -6.08 13.37
CA ALA A 32 10.07 -5.09 13.83
C ALA A 32 9.52 -4.26 15.00
N SER A 33 8.25 -3.83 14.93
CA SER A 33 7.63 -3.08 16.04
C SER A 33 7.52 -3.88 17.34
N MET A 34 7.30 -5.19 17.23
CA MET A 34 7.18 -6.08 18.39
C MET A 34 8.52 -6.39 19.06
N SER A 35 9.65 -6.06 18.45
CA SER A 35 10.96 -6.36 19.05
C SER A 35 11.41 -5.36 20.11
N GLY A 36 10.76 -4.18 20.19
CA GLY A 36 11.17 -3.12 21.11
C GLY A 36 12.54 -2.50 20.79
N ASP A 37 13.11 -2.81 19.64
CA ASP A 37 14.43 -2.36 19.20
C ASP A 37 14.26 -1.31 18.10
N PRO A 38 14.53 -0.01 18.38
CA PRO A 38 14.39 1.05 17.40
C PRO A 38 15.28 0.87 16.16
N SER A 39 16.43 0.20 16.28
CA SER A 39 17.34 -0.01 15.16
C SER A 39 16.73 -0.91 14.08
N ARG A 40 15.91 -1.90 14.48
CA ARG A 40 15.23 -2.80 13.54
C ARG A 40 14.18 -2.10 12.70
N LEU A 41 13.50 -1.09 13.25
CA LEU A 41 12.55 -0.28 12.49
C LEU A 41 13.27 0.66 11.51
N ALA A 42 14.42 1.21 11.91
CA ALA A 42 15.24 2.03 11.03
C ALA A 42 15.78 1.22 9.83
N THR A 43 16.42 0.07 10.08
CA THR A 43 16.91 -0.83 9.02
C THR A 43 15.78 -1.30 8.11
N LEU A 44 14.62 -1.67 8.67
CA LEU A 44 13.46 -2.03 7.85
C LEU A 44 12.97 -0.87 6.97
N GLY A 45 13.06 0.37 7.46
CA GLY A 45 12.74 1.56 6.68
C GLY A 45 13.63 1.71 5.45
N GLU A 46 14.94 1.50 5.62
CA GLU A 46 15.93 1.50 4.53
C GLU A 46 15.65 0.38 3.51
N ASP A 47 15.34 -0.83 3.99
CA ASP A 47 14.98 -1.96 3.14
C ASP A 47 13.70 -1.66 2.33
N ILE A 48 12.68 -1.09 2.98
CA ILE A 48 11.43 -0.70 2.31
C ILE A 48 11.70 0.36 1.24
N GLU A 49 12.54 1.36 1.51
CA GLU A 49 12.88 2.39 0.51
C GLU A 49 13.61 1.77 -0.69
N TRP A 50 14.55 0.86 -0.44
CA TRP A 50 15.28 0.17 -1.49
C TRP A 50 14.34 -0.67 -2.36
N ILE A 51 13.46 -1.46 -1.74
CA ILE A 51 12.48 -2.33 -2.41
C ILE A 51 11.44 -1.48 -3.16
N ALA A 52 10.96 -0.39 -2.57
CA ALA A 52 9.98 0.48 -3.20
C ALA A 52 10.50 1.03 -4.54
N ASN A 53 11.72 1.56 -4.54
CA ASN A 53 12.33 2.16 -5.73
C ASN A 53 12.72 1.16 -6.82
N ARG A 54 13.06 -0.09 -6.45
CA ARG A 54 13.60 -1.09 -7.40
C ARG A 54 12.61 -2.18 -7.78
N VAL A 55 11.58 -2.40 -6.98
CA VAL A 55 10.61 -3.49 -7.17
C VAL A 55 9.20 -2.93 -7.31
N PHE A 56 8.72 -2.12 -6.36
CA PHE A 56 7.32 -1.69 -6.37
C PHE A 56 7.02 -0.65 -7.45
N ILE A 57 7.84 0.39 -7.60
CA ILE A 57 7.64 1.40 -8.66
C ILE A 57 7.78 0.76 -10.05
N PRO A 58 8.86 0.02 -10.38
CA PRO A 58 8.97 -0.63 -11.68
C PRO A 58 7.87 -1.69 -11.91
N GLY A 59 7.55 -2.50 -10.90
CA GLY A 59 6.51 -3.52 -10.98
C GLY A 59 5.13 -2.91 -11.22
N SER A 60 4.75 -1.88 -10.47
CA SER A 60 3.47 -1.18 -10.66
C SER A 60 3.36 -0.50 -12.03
N LEU A 61 4.43 0.09 -12.54
CA LEU A 61 4.47 0.66 -13.89
C LEU A 61 4.34 -0.42 -14.96
N LEU A 62 5.03 -1.55 -14.81
CA LEU A 62 4.90 -2.67 -15.74
C LEU A 62 3.50 -3.28 -15.70
N ALA A 63 2.89 -3.43 -14.52
CA ALA A 63 1.50 -3.84 -14.38
C ALA A 63 0.57 -2.87 -15.11
N PHE A 64 0.74 -1.56 -14.91
CA PHE A 64 -0.05 -0.55 -15.61
C PHE A 64 0.11 -0.61 -17.13
N VAL A 65 1.34 -0.57 -17.65
CA VAL A 65 1.60 -0.59 -19.10
C VAL A 65 1.05 -1.86 -19.73
N THR A 66 1.28 -3.02 -19.13
CA THR A 66 0.72 -4.29 -19.64
C THR A 66 -0.80 -4.34 -19.56
N GLY A 67 -1.41 -3.71 -18.54
CA GLY A 67 -2.87 -3.53 -18.43
C GLY A 67 -3.44 -2.68 -19.56
N ILE A 68 -2.81 -1.54 -19.87
CA ILE A 68 -3.19 -0.70 -21.01
C ILE A 68 -3.09 -1.47 -22.32
N LEU A 69 -1.99 -2.21 -22.53
CA LEU A 69 -1.80 -3.01 -23.74
C LEU A 69 -2.83 -4.14 -23.86
N LEU A 70 -3.27 -4.73 -22.75
CA LEU A 70 -4.34 -5.74 -22.75
C LEU A 70 -5.67 -5.17 -23.24
N VAL A 71 -6.02 -3.94 -22.85
CA VAL A 71 -7.23 -3.26 -23.32
C VAL A 71 -7.11 -2.93 -24.81
N VAL A 72 -5.95 -2.45 -25.26
CA VAL A 72 -5.71 -2.15 -26.69
C VAL A 72 -5.80 -3.41 -27.57
N GLU A 73 -5.33 -4.55 -27.08
CA GLU A 73 -5.39 -5.84 -27.80
C GLU A 73 -6.76 -6.53 -27.66
N SER A 74 -7.65 -6.06 -26.78
CA SER A 74 -8.92 -6.73 -26.52
C SER A 74 -9.99 -6.36 -27.54
N ASP A 75 -10.66 -7.36 -28.10
CA ASP A 75 -11.89 -7.17 -28.88
C ASP A 75 -13.15 -7.02 -28.01
N PHE A 76 -13.05 -7.28 -26.70
CA PHE A 76 -14.20 -7.37 -25.79
C PHE A 76 -14.25 -6.26 -24.75
N TYR A 77 -13.10 -5.73 -24.35
CA TYR A 77 -13.00 -4.72 -23.30
C TYR A 77 -12.50 -3.40 -23.86
N GLY A 78 -13.12 -2.31 -23.42
CA GLY A 78 -12.75 -0.95 -23.82
C GLY A 78 -12.39 -0.08 -22.63
N PHE A 79 -11.66 1.01 -22.86
CA PHE A 79 -11.31 1.97 -21.81
C PHE A 79 -12.52 2.62 -21.11
N GLY A 80 -13.71 2.52 -21.71
CA GLY A 80 -14.97 3.00 -21.13
C GLY A 80 -15.66 2.01 -20.21
N ASP A 81 -15.18 0.76 -20.10
CA ASP A 81 -15.78 -0.20 -19.18
C ASP A 81 -15.56 0.27 -17.74
N ASP A 82 -16.62 0.23 -16.93
CA ASP A 82 -16.64 0.85 -15.61
C ASP A 82 -15.50 0.35 -14.71
N TRP A 83 -15.27 -0.97 -14.66
CA TRP A 83 -14.16 -1.57 -13.91
C TRP A 83 -12.78 -1.13 -14.42
N ILE A 84 -12.61 -0.85 -15.72
CA ILE A 84 -11.34 -0.32 -16.24
C ILE A 84 -11.14 1.12 -15.72
N VAL A 85 -12.19 1.94 -15.77
CA VAL A 85 -12.14 3.32 -15.26
C VAL A 85 -11.86 3.35 -13.75
N ILE A 86 -12.55 2.50 -12.97
CA ILE A 86 -12.33 2.34 -11.53
C ILE A 86 -10.90 1.88 -11.26
N GLY A 87 -10.43 0.85 -11.96
CA GLY A 87 -9.08 0.32 -11.84
C GLY A 87 -8.00 1.36 -12.14
N LEU A 88 -8.18 2.18 -13.18
CA LEU A 88 -7.27 3.27 -13.51
C LEU A 88 -7.26 4.36 -12.42
N ALA A 89 -8.43 4.72 -11.88
CA ALA A 89 -8.54 5.69 -10.79
C ALA A 89 -7.90 5.19 -9.50
N LEU A 90 -8.14 3.93 -9.12
CA LEU A 90 -7.52 3.28 -7.97
C LEU A 90 -6.01 3.20 -8.14
N TYR A 91 -5.53 2.73 -9.30
CA TYR A 91 -4.11 2.68 -9.65
C TYR A 91 -3.45 4.06 -9.53
N ALA A 92 -4.02 5.09 -10.17
CA ALA A 92 -3.45 6.43 -10.12
C ALA A 92 -3.38 6.94 -8.67
N THR A 93 -4.45 6.73 -7.89
CA THR A 93 -4.49 7.14 -6.48
C THR A 93 -3.38 6.48 -5.66
N THR A 94 -3.24 5.16 -5.71
CA THR A 94 -2.21 4.44 -4.94
C THR A 94 -0.80 4.76 -5.44
N PHE A 95 -0.58 4.79 -6.76
CA PHE A 95 0.73 5.05 -7.33
C PHE A 95 1.25 6.44 -6.96
N PHE A 96 0.42 7.48 -7.13
CA PHE A 96 0.81 8.84 -6.77
C PHE A 96 0.84 9.07 -5.26
N ALA A 97 -0.02 8.41 -4.47
CA ALA A 97 0.08 8.43 -3.00
C ALA A 97 1.43 7.87 -2.53
N GLY A 98 1.83 6.73 -3.08
CA GLY A 98 3.14 6.12 -2.83
C GLY A 98 4.30 7.03 -3.23
N LEU A 99 4.30 7.49 -4.48
CA LEU A 99 5.39 8.24 -5.09
C LEU A 99 5.57 9.64 -4.49
N LEU A 100 4.47 10.38 -4.28
CA LEU A 100 4.52 11.81 -3.95
C LEU A 100 4.38 12.10 -2.46
N PHE A 101 3.79 11.19 -1.69
CA PHE A 101 3.51 11.41 -0.27
C PHE A 101 4.26 10.43 0.63
N ILE A 102 4.06 9.12 0.45
CA ILE A 102 4.62 8.12 1.37
C ILE A 102 6.16 8.09 1.29
N GLY A 103 6.74 8.04 0.09
CA GLY A 103 8.19 8.02 -0.10
C GLY A 103 8.89 9.25 0.51
N PRO A 104 8.55 10.49 0.09
CA PRO A 104 9.17 11.70 0.61
C PRO A 104 8.95 11.90 2.12
N GLU A 105 7.78 11.55 2.66
CA GLU A 105 7.51 11.69 4.10
C GLU A 105 8.32 10.70 4.94
N SER A 106 8.58 9.48 4.43
CA SER A 106 9.49 8.51 5.09
C SER A 106 10.87 9.11 5.30
N GLY A 107 11.47 9.73 4.27
CA GLY A 107 12.77 10.38 4.36
C GLY A 107 12.78 11.59 5.32
N ARG A 108 11.69 12.36 5.38
CA ARG A 108 11.56 13.46 6.36
C ARG A 108 11.47 12.95 7.79
N ILE A 109 10.74 11.87 8.01
CA ILE A 109 10.62 11.21 9.32
C ILE A 109 11.98 10.69 9.80
N GLY A 110 12.79 10.09 8.90
CA GLY A 110 14.16 9.67 9.24
C GLY A 110 15.00 10.81 9.83
N LYS A 111 14.99 11.99 9.18
CA LYS A 111 15.69 13.19 9.68
C LYS A 111 15.16 13.68 11.04
N LEU A 112 13.85 13.56 11.29
CA LEU A 112 13.25 13.91 12.57
C LEU A 112 13.66 12.94 13.68
N ILE A 113 13.80 11.65 13.36
CA ILE A 113 14.30 10.63 14.29
C ILE A 113 15.75 10.91 14.65
N GLU A 114 16.60 11.18 13.66
CA GLU A 114 18.02 11.54 13.88
C GLU A 114 18.17 12.80 14.75
N ALA A 115 17.30 13.79 14.55
CA ALA A 115 17.28 15.02 15.32
C ALA A 115 16.67 14.87 16.73
N GLY A 116 16.17 13.68 17.11
CA GLY A 116 15.48 13.46 18.38
C GLY A 116 14.19 14.28 18.54
N SER A 117 13.54 14.62 17.42
CA SER A 117 12.36 15.49 17.42
C SER A 117 11.14 14.79 18.04
N PRO A 118 10.38 15.45 18.92
CA PRO A 118 9.15 14.88 19.48
C PRO A 118 8.08 14.61 18.40
N ASP A 119 8.16 15.26 17.24
CA ASP A 119 7.23 15.09 16.13
C ASP A 119 7.44 13.78 15.36
N ALA A 120 8.59 13.12 15.54
CA ALA A 120 8.93 11.90 14.80
C ALA A 120 7.91 10.78 15.04
N GLY A 121 7.55 10.52 16.29
CA GLY A 121 6.61 9.45 16.66
C GLY A 121 5.23 9.59 16.01
N PRO A 122 4.51 10.70 16.23
CA PRO A 122 3.19 10.93 15.62
C PRO A 122 3.19 10.87 14.09
N ARG A 123 4.25 11.39 13.44
CA ARG A 123 4.38 11.32 11.98
C ARG A 123 4.64 9.92 11.47
N THR A 124 5.47 9.12 12.15
CA THR A 124 5.65 7.69 11.86
C THR A 124 4.34 6.93 11.95
N LEU A 125 3.55 7.15 13.01
CA LEU A 125 2.24 6.52 13.16
C LEU A 125 1.28 6.90 12.01
N ARG A 126 1.29 8.17 11.60
CA ARG A 126 0.49 8.64 10.46
C ARG A 126 0.94 8.00 9.15
N LEU A 127 2.25 7.89 8.92
CA LEU A 127 2.80 7.22 7.73
C LEU A 127 2.39 5.75 7.68
N ILE A 128 2.47 5.02 8.80
CA ILE A 128 2.02 3.63 8.90
C ILE A 128 0.52 3.51 8.61
N MET A 129 -0.30 4.41 9.15
CA MET A 129 -1.72 4.44 8.84
C MET A 129 -1.95 4.64 7.33
N LEU A 130 -1.30 5.62 6.70
CA LEU A 130 -1.42 5.89 5.27
C LEU A 130 -0.99 4.68 4.42
N ALA A 131 0.12 4.02 4.77
CA ALA A 131 0.58 2.81 4.08
C ALA A 131 -0.43 1.66 4.18
N ARG A 132 -1.15 1.54 5.31
CA ARG A 132 -2.22 0.53 5.46
C ARG A 132 -3.49 0.89 4.69
N LEU A 133 -3.83 2.17 4.61
CA LEU A 133 -4.95 2.63 3.77
C LEU A 133 -4.64 2.40 2.29
N ASP A 134 -3.40 2.65 1.88
CA ASP A 134 -2.93 2.32 0.53
C ASP A 134 -3.05 0.83 0.24
N LEU A 135 -2.70 -0.03 1.21
CA LEU A 135 -2.93 -1.47 1.08
C LEU A 135 -4.41 -1.84 0.91
N VAL A 136 -5.34 -1.15 1.59
CA VAL A 136 -6.79 -1.35 1.37
C VAL A 136 -7.17 -0.99 -0.07
N LEU A 137 -6.63 0.09 -0.63
CA LEU A 137 -6.85 0.47 -2.04
C LEU A 137 -6.27 -0.57 -3.00
N LEU A 138 -5.09 -1.14 -2.71
CA LEU A 138 -4.51 -2.22 -3.52
C LEU A 138 -5.38 -3.48 -3.53
N PHE A 139 -5.99 -3.84 -2.39
CA PHE A 139 -6.94 -4.95 -2.33
C PHE A 139 -8.27 -4.62 -3.02
N LEU A 140 -8.73 -3.37 -2.97
CA LEU A 140 -9.88 -2.94 -3.78
C LEU A 140 -9.59 -3.03 -5.27
N LEU A 141 -8.38 -2.66 -5.70
CA LEU A 141 -7.96 -2.80 -7.08
C LEU A 141 -7.96 -4.26 -7.52
N LEU A 142 -7.51 -5.19 -6.66
CA LEU A 142 -7.63 -6.63 -6.96
C LEU A 142 -9.08 -7.10 -7.02
N TYR A 143 -9.93 -6.62 -6.11
CA TYR A 143 -11.36 -6.93 -6.12
C TYR A 143 -12.03 -6.48 -7.42
N ASP A 144 -11.76 -5.24 -7.83
CA ASP A 144 -12.25 -4.64 -9.07
C ASP A 144 -11.84 -5.47 -10.31
N MET A 145 -10.56 -5.86 -10.40
CA MET A 145 -10.07 -6.69 -11.51
C MET A 145 -10.68 -8.11 -11.54
N ALA A 146 -11.03 -8.65 -10.38
CA ALA A 146 -11.59 -10.00 -10.25
C ALA A 146 -13.10 -10.03 -10.52
N VAL A 147 -13.83 -9.05 -9.99
CA VAL A 147 -15.30 -8.98 -10.05
C VAL A 147 -15.78 -8.25 -11.30
N LYS A 148 -15.00 -7.27 -11.78
CA LYS A 148 -15.32 -6.40 -12.92
C LYS A 148 -16.69 -5.74 -12.77
N PRO A 149 -16.90 -4.95 -11.71
CA PRO A 149 -18.19 -4.33 -11.43
C PRO A 149 -18.61 -3.37 -12.56
N ASP A 150 -19.91 -3.28 -12.76
CA ASP A 150 -20.58 -2.31 -13.64
C ASP A 150 -21.42 -1.37 -12.75
N PHE A 151 -21.52 -0.08 -13.09
CA PHE A 151 -22.29 0.89 -12.29
C PHE A 151 -23.78 0.58 -12.24
N GLY A 152 -24.29 -0.24 -13.16
CA GLY A 152 -25.64 -0.81 -13.12
C GLY A 152 -25.83 -1.93 -12.10
N ASP A 153 -24.77 -2.60 -11.65
CA ASP A 153 -24.81 -3.62 -10.60
C ASP A 153 -24.37 -3.05 -9.24
N ALA A 154 -25.33 -2.41 -8.56
CA ALA A 154 -25.10 -1.85 -7.24
C ALA A 154 -24.59 -2.88 -6.21
N SER A 155 -24.89 -4.17 -6.38
CA SER A 155 -24.58 -5.19 -5.37
C SER A 155 -23.08 -5.48 -5.28
N SER A 156 -22.38 -5.60 -6.40
CA SER A 156 -20.92 -5.82 -6.44
C SER A 156 -20.16 -4.61 -5.89
N ILE A 157 -20.56 -3.40 -6.28
CA ILE A 157 -19.97 -2.16 -5.75
C ILE A 157 -20.14 -2.07 -4.23
N LEU A 158 -21.34 -2.40 -3.71
CA LEU A 158 -21.61 -2.35 -2.27
C LEU A 158 -20.72 -3.32 -1.47
N TRP A 159 -20.42 -4.51 -1.99
CA TRP A 159 -19.54 -5.45 -1.30
C TRP A 159 -18.09 -4.96 -1.23
N GLY A 160 -17.57 -4.44 -2.35
CA GLY A 160 -16.24 -3.82 -2.37
C GLY A 160 -16.15 -2.65 -1.38
N LEU A 161 -17.11 -1.74 -1.42
CA LEU A 161 -17.17 -0.59 -0.51
C LEU A 161 -17.33 -1.00 0.95
N ALA A 162 -18.20 -1.97 1.26
CA ALA A 162 -18.39 -2.44 2.62
C ALA A 162 -17.08 -3.01 3.20
N GLY A 163 -16.38 -3.85 2.43
CA GLY A 163 -15.07 -4.38 2.82
C GLY A 163 -14.04 -3.28 3.07
N ALA A 164 -13.96 -2.30 2.18
CA ALA A 164 -13.06 -1.17 2.32
C ALA A 164 -13.36 -0.28 3.52
N VAL A 165 -14.63 -0.01 3.80
CA VAL A 165 -15.08 0.79 4.94
C VAL A 165 -14.71 0.09 6.25
N VAL A 166 -14.96 -1.22 6.36
CA VAL A 166 -14.58 -2.01 7.54
C VAL A 166 -13.07 -1.99 7.72
N ALA A 167 -12.30 -2.29 6.67
CA ALA A 167 -10.84 -2.31 6.74
C ALA A 167 -10.25 -0.94 7.11
N THR A 168 -10.74 0.13 6.47
CA THR A 168 -10.36 1.52 6.76
C THR A 168 -10.71 1.90 8.19
N GLY A 169 -11.90 1.54 8.67
CA GLY A 169 -12.33 1.76 10.05
C GLY A 169 -11.41 1.08 11.06
N LEU A 170 -11.01 -0.17 10.81
CA LEU A 170 -10.06 -0.90 11.65
C LEU A 170 -8.66 -0.26 11.64
N VAL A 171 -8.16 0.16 10.47
CA VAL A 171 -6.88 0.86 10.34
C VAL A 171 -6.90 2.17 11.11
N TYR A 172 -7.96 2.97 10.95
CA TYR A 172 -8.11 4.25 11.64
C TYR A 172 -8.26 4.07 13.15
N TRP A 173 -9.07 3.12 13.59
CA TRP A 173 -9.22 2.79 15.00
C TRP A 173 -7.87 2.41 15.63
N ARG A 174 -7.11 1.53 14.98
CA ARG A 174 -5.78 1.11 15.46
C ARG A 174 -4.80 2.28 15.54
N TYR A 175 -4.82 3.20 14.57
CA TYR A 175 -4.03 4.43 14.58
C TYR A 175 -4.39 5.32 15.77
N ARG A 176 -5.69 5.55 16.01
CA ARG A 176 -6.18 6.36 17.15
C ARG A 176 -5.77 5.76 18.49
N VAL A 177 -5.86 4.44 18.64
CA VAL A 177 -5.40 3.73 19.85
C VAL A 177 -3.90 3.90 20.06
N SER A 178 -3.08 3.77 19.01
CA SER A 178 -1.63 3.98 19.11
C SER A 178 -1.26 5.41 19.51
N LEU A 179 -2.00 6.40 19.01
CA LEU A 179 -1.69 7.82 19.23
C LEU A 179 -2.08 8.27 20.65
N ALA A 180 -3.06 7.61 21.26
CA ALA A 180 -3.48 7.85 22.64
C ALA A 180 -2.65 7.08 23.70
N ALA A 181 -1.80 6.13 23.27
CA ALA A 181 -1.00 5.34 24.18
C ALA A 181 0.09 6.22 24.84
N PRO A 182 0.32 6.11 26.16
CA PRO A 182 1.44 6.78 26.81
C PRO A 182 2.77 6.35 26.19
N PRO A 183 3.81 7.21 26.22
CA PRO A 183 5.16 6.79 25.84
C PRO A 183 5.55 5.55 26.64
N PRO A 184 6.31 4.60 26.05
CA PRO A 184 6.85 3.48 26.82
C PRO A 184 7.58 4.06 28.03
N ALA A 185 7.27 3.56 29.23
CA ALA A 185 7.99 3.93 30.44
C ALA A 185 9.48 3.71 30.14
N ALA A 186 10.30 4.77 30.29
CA ALA A 186 11.74 4.64 30.18
C ALA A 186 12.14 3.44 31.02
N ALA A 187 12.75 2.43 30.40
CA ALA A 187 13.21 1.24 31.10
C ALA A 187 13.96 1.76 32.31
N ALA A 188 13.44 1.47 33.51
CA ALA A 188 14.06 1.87 34.74
C ALA A 188 15.51 1.42 34.61
N THR A 189 16.43 2.37 34.53
CA THR A 189 17.84 2.08 34.64
C THR A 189 17.97 1.47 36.02
N PHE A 190 17.99 0.14 36.08
CA PHE A 190 18.43 -0.59 37.25
C PHE A 190 19.94 -0.30 37.35
N GLY A 191 20.26 0.88 37.88
CA GLY A 191 21.50 1.12 38.57
C GLY A 191 21.34 0.47 39.94
N ASP A 192 22.14 -0.56 40.19
CA ASP A 192 23.26 -0.52 41.13
C ASP A 192 24.13 -1.78 40.93
#